data_AF-A0A7S1UFY5-F1
#
_entry.id   AF-A0A7S1UFY5-F1
#
_cell.length_a   1.000
_cell.length_b   1.000
_cell.length_c   1.000
_cell.angle_alpha   90.00
_cell.angle_beta   90.00
_cell.angle_gamma   90.00
#
_symmetry.space_group_name_H-M   'P 1'
#
loop_
_entity.id
_entity.type
_entity.pdbx_description
1 polymer ?
#
loop_
_entity_poly.entity_id
_entity_poly.type
_entity_poly.pdbx_seq_one_letter_code
_entity_poly.pdbx_strand_id
1 'polypeptide(L)'
;AAARAERRAARAAREERADMRKRFKDGVAPGQPRAAPVFAPRMPVAAKESWWVLLGVKDKGMVLAVEKITSQARVVRHDMRVSASRVGTHKYDVAIKSANYLGLDHEASISFTVVPEAEVTKMEAHPDDLELDQEPTLFEQMMVNHIEEDTSDEEEDDEDGEAAAAAADGDIVEEDDDED
;
A
#
# COMPACT_ATOMS: atom_id res chain seq x y z
N ALA A 1 10.95 51.46 -11.20
CA ALA A 1 11.86 50.55 -10.48
C ALA A 1 11.10 49.35 -9.88
N ALA A 2 10.00 49.58 -9.15
CA ALA A 2 9.18 48.54 -8.52
C ALA A 2 8.71 47.42 -9.47
N ALA A 3 8.11 47.75 -10.62
CA ALA A 3 7.64 46.74 -11.59
C ALA A 3 8.76 45.85 -12.18
N ARG A 4 10.02 46.32 -12.22
CA ARG A 4 11.17 45.49 -12.62
C ARG A 4 11.64 44.59 -11.48
N ALA A 5 11.55 45.06 -10.24
CA ALA A 5 11.87 44.25 -9.05
C ALA A 5 10.83 43.13 -8.87
N GLU A 6 9.55 43.43 -9.05
CA GLU A 6 8.45 42.48 -8.95
C GLU A 6 8.52 41.39 -10.04
N ARG A 7 8.83 41.76 -11.29
CA ARG A 7 9.07 40.77 -12.37
C ARG A 7 10.28 39.88 -12.10
N ARG A 8 11.34 40.41 -11.47
CA ARG A 8 12.51 39.61 -11.05
C ARG A 8 12.17 38.65 -9.92
N ALA A 9 11.43 39.10 -8.91
CA ALA A 9 10.96 38.27 -7.80
C ALA A 9 10.03 37.14 -8.29
N ALA A 10 9.09 37.45 -9.19
CA ALA A 10 8.19 36.46 -9.78
C ALA A 10 8.93 35.41 -10.61
N ARG A 11 9.99 35.81 -11.35
CA ARG A 11 10.84 34.87 -12.09
C ARG A 11 11.63 33.95 -11.15
N ALA A 12 12.24 34.50 -10.10
CA ALA A 12 13.00 33.73 -9.13
C ALA A 12 12.11 32.68 -8.42
N ALA A 13 10.91 33.07 -7.98
CA ALA A 13 9.96 32.15 -7.35
C ALA A 13 9.52 31.01 -8.29
N ARG A 14 9.36 31.30 -9.59
CA ARG A 14 9.04 30.26 -10.58
C ARG A 14 10.19 29.29 -10.80
N GLU A 15 11.42 29.78 -10.86
CA GLU A 15 12.63 28.96 -10.99
C GLU A 15 12.82 28.08 -9.75
N GLU A 16 12.62 28.62 -8.55
CA GLU A 16 12.69 27.88 -7.29
C GLU A 16 11.64 26.76 -7.22
N ARG A 17 10.39 27.04 -7.60
CA ARG A 17 9.32 26.03 -7.63
C ARG A 17 9.57 24.93 -8.66
N ALA A 18 10.17 25.28 -9.80
CA ALA A 18 10.54 24.31 -10.82
C ALA A 18 11.68 23.40 -10.35
N ASP A 19 12.68 23.97 -9.67
CA ASP A 19 13.79 23.21 -9.10
C ASP A 19 13.32 22.30 -7.95
N MET A 20 12.45 22.79 -7.07
CA MET A 20 11.83 21.98 -6.01
C MET A 20 11.06 20.78 -6.57
N ARG A 21 10.24 21.01 -7.61
CA ARG A 21 9.55 19.93 -8.33
C ARG A 21 10.51 18.90 -8.91
N LYS A 22 11.64 19.36 -9.47
CA LYS A 22 12.65 18.48 -10.05
C LYS A 22 13.36 17.64 -8.98
N ARG A 23 13.68 18.22 -7.82
CA ARG A 23 14.29 17.51 -6.69
C ARG A 23 13.38 16.42 -6.14
N PHE A 24 12.10 16.73 -5.98
CA PHE A 24 11.11 15.76 -5.53
C PHE A 24 11.02 14.57 -6.49
N LYS A 25 11.01 14.83 -7.81
CA LYS A 25 11.04 13.77 -8.84
C LYS A 25 12.31 12.91 -8.79
N ASP A 26 13.45 13.51 -8.45
CA ASP A 26 14.73 12.81 -8.37
C ASP A 26 14.96 12.13 -7.00
N GLY A 27 13.99 12.18 -6.09
CA GLY A 27 14.08 11.58 -4.75
C GLY A 27 15.10 12.23 -3.83
N VAL A 28 15.48 13.49 -4.08
CA VAL A 28 16.53 14.20 -3.31
C VAL A 28 15.92 15.24 -2.38
N ALA A 29 16.23 15.12 -1.09
CA ALA A 29 15.81 16.08 -0.07
C ALA A 29 16.44 17.48 -0.29
N PRO A 30 15.77 18.57 0.15
CA PRO A 30 16.33 19.92 0.06
C PRO A 30 17.65 20.00 0.84
N GLY A 31 18.68 20.58 0.21
CA GLY A 31 20.01 20.72 0.81
C GLY A 31 20.98 19.55 0.60
N GLN A 32 20.54 18.40 0.06
CA GLN A 32 21.46 17.32 -0.29
C GLN A 32 22.12 17.53 -1.67
N PRO A 33 23.42 17.18 -1.80
CA PRO A 33 24.10 17.20 -3.09
C PRO A 33 23.50 16.14 -4.01
N ARG A 34 23.38 16.49 -5.30
CA ARG A 34 22.91 15.58 -6.35
C ARG A 34 24.11 14.91 -7.00
N ALA A 35 23.95 13.64 -7.37
CA ALA A 35 24.90 12.97 -8.23
C ALA A 35 24.98 13.69 -9.60
N ALA A 36 26.20 13.78 -10.14
CA ALA A 36 26.41 14.21 -11.51
C ALA A 36 25.86 13.15 -12.48
N PRO A 37 25.59 13.50 -13.75
CA PRO A 37 25.27 12.51 -14.77
C PRO A 37 26.33 11.41 -14.85
N VAL A 38 25.91 10.23 -15.30
CA VAL A 38 26.77 9.06 -15.47
C VAL A 38 27.97 9.43 -16.36
N PHE A 39 29.17 9.10 -15.88
CA PHE A 39 30.37 9.31 -16.65
C PHE A 39 30.56 8.17 -17.67
N ALA A 40 30.03 8.37 -18.88
CA ALA A 40 30.15 7.41 -19.98
C ALA A 40 30.47 8.12 -21.31
N PRO A 41 31.75 8.41 -21.62
CA PRO A 41 32.15 9.18 -22.79
C PRO A 41 31.76 8.57 -24.14
N ARG A 42 31.57 7.24 -24.18
CA ARG A 42 31.15 6.51 -25.38
C ARG A 42 29.62 6.45 -25.55
N MET A 43 28.86 6.87 -24.54
CA MET A 43 27.41 6.89 -24.62
C MET A 43 26.96 8.19 -25.31
N PRO A 44 26.14 8.11 -26.38
CA PRO A 44 25.74 9.29 -27.14
C PRO A 44 24.80 10.22 -26.37
N VAL A 45 24.22 9.74 -25.27
CA VAL A 45 23.22 10.44 -24.47
C VAL A 45 23.66 10.46 -23.02
N ALA A 46 23.47 11.61 -22.35
CA ALA A 46 23.69 11.73 -20.92
C ALA A 46 22.61 10.93 -20.16
N ALA A 47 23.04 10.02 -19.30
CA ALA A 47 22.17 9.22 -18.45
C ALA A 47 22.27 9.66 -16.99
N LYS A 48 21.17 9.49 -16.26
CA LYS A 48 21.20 9.50 -14.79
C LYS A 48 21.47 8.07 -14.30
N GLU A 49 22.11 7.97 -13.16
CA GLU A 49 22.38 6.68 -12.55
C GLU A 49 21.07 5.99 -12.16
N SER A 50 20.99 4.68 -12.40
CA SER A 50 19.88 3.86 -11.94
C SER A 50 20.35 2.48 -11.53
N TRP A 51 19.62 1.90 -10.59
CA TRP A 51 19.90 0.62 -9.98
C TRP A 51 18.71 -0.30 -10.10
N TRP A 52 18.98 -1.58 -10.31
CA TRP A 52 17.99 -2.65 -10.31
C TRP A 52 18.15 -3.44 -9.03
N VAL A 53 17.07 -3.59 -8.28
CA VAL A 53 16.99 -4.49 -7.14
C VAL A 53 16.19 -5.71 -7.59
N LEU A 54 16.85 -6.85 -7.57
CA LEU A 54 16.31 -8.15 -7.95
C LEU A 54 16.17 -8.97 -6.68
N LEU A 55 14.98 -9.49 -6.42
CA LEU A 55 14.76 -10.49 -5.38
C LEU A 55 14.35 -11.80 -6.05
N GLY A 56 15.03 -12.89 -5.72
CA GLY A 56 14.71 -14.20 -6.27
C GLY A 56 15.18 -15.37 -5.42
N VAL A 57 14.83 -16.58 -5.84
CA VAL A 57 15.33 -17.83 -5.28
C VAL A 57 16.32 -18.41 -6.30
N LYS A 58 17.63 -18.32 -6.03
CA LYS A 58 18.66 -18.77 -6.98
C LYS A 58 18.56 -20.26 -7.29
N ASP A 59 18.24 -21.08 -6.28
CA ASP A 59 18.08 -22.54 -6.43
C ASP A 59 16.98 -22.94 -7.42
N LYS A 60 15.91 -22.15 -7.50
CA LYS A 60 14.76 -22.38 -8.40
C LYS A 60 14.86 -21.58 -9.70
N GLY A 61 15.86 -20.71 -9.83
CA GLY A 61 15.97 -19.77 -10.95
C GLY A 61 14.77 -18.81 -11.08
N MET A 62 14.07 -18.55 -9.97
CA MET A 62 12.82 -17.78 -9.98
C MET A 62 13.05 -16.37 -9.45
N VAL A 63 12.63 -15.36 -10.23
CA VAL A 63 12.63 -13.96 -9.79
C VAL A 63 11.25 -13.65 -9.21
N LEU A 64 11.23 -13.17 -7.97
CA LEU A 64 10.02 -12.82 -7.24
C LEU A 64 9.60 -11.37 -7.49
N ALA A 65 10.57 -10.46 -7.46
CA ALA A 65 10.33 -9.05 -7.64
C ALA A 65 11.54 -8.36 -8.27
N VAL A 66 11.24 -7.35 -9.09
CA VAL A 66 12.23 -6.52 -9.75
C VAL A 66 11.78 -5.08 -9.60
N GLU A 67 12.63 -4.27 -8.98
CA GLU A 67 12.34 -2.85 -8.79
C GLU A 67 13.50 -1.99 -9.27
N LYS A 68 13.16 -0.82 -9.83
CA LYS A 68 14.15 0.13 -10.37
C LYS A 68 14.25 1.35 -9.47
N ILE A 69 15.44 1.60 -8.96
CA ILE A 69 15.77 2.80 -8.19
C ILE A 69 16.39 3.83 -9.14
N THR A 70 15.79 5.02 -9.19
CA THR A 70 16.28 6.16 -9.99
C THR A 70 16.67 7.37 -9.14
N SER A 71 16.56 7.24 -7.80
CA SER A 71 16.91 8.30 -6.86
C SER A 71 18.39 8.69 -6.99
N GLN A 72 18.65 10.00 -6.95
CA GLN A 72 20.01 10.57 -7.01
C GLN A 72 20.54 10.97 -5.63
N ALA A 73 19.87 10.52 -4.56
CA ALA A 73 20.30 10.74 -3.19
C ALA A 73 21.49 9.83 -2.85
N ARG A 74 22.34 10.29 -1.92
CA ARG A 74 23.51 9.51 -1.47
C ARG A 74 23.13 8.22 -0.73
N VAL A 75 22.01 8.25 -0.01
CA VAL A 75 21.48 7.12 0.75
C VAL A 75 20.01 6.99 0.39
N VAL A 76 19.61 5.80 -0.05
CA VAL A 76 18.24 5.48 -0.46
C VAL A 76 17.76 4.34 0.41
N ARG A 77 16.60 4.53 1.06
CA ARG A 77 15.83 3.43 1.66
C ARG A 77 14.75 3.05 0.67
N HIS A 78 14.63 1.76 0.42
CA HIS A 78 13.73 1.21 -0.57
C HIS A 78 13.06 -0.03 0.01
N ASP A 79 11.73 0.01 0.09
CA ASP A 79 10.95 -1.06 0.69
C ASP A 79 10.32 -1.90 -0.43
N MET A 80 10.63 -3.19 -0.45
CA MET A 80 10.04 -4.15 -1.39
C MET A 80 9.02 -5.01 -0.66
N ARG A 81 7.86 -5.22 -1.30
CA ARG A 81 6.81 -6.11 -0.79
C ARG A 81 6.71 -7.33 -1.67
N VAL A 82 6.83 -8.50 -1.08
CA VAL A 82 6.78 -9.78 -1.79
C VAL A 82 5.85 -10.72 -1.04
N SER A 83 5.03 -11.46 -1.78
CA SER A 83 4.16 -12.49 -1.21
C SER A 83 5.01 -13.63 -0.66
N ALA A 84 4.74 -14.03 0.58
CA ALA A 84 5.36 -15.19 1.17
C ALA A 84 4.83 -16.46 0.48
N SER A 85 5.72 -17.43 0.25
CA SER A 85 5.33 -18.75 -0.25
C SER A 85 4.77 -19.63 0.88
N ARG A 86 4.56 -20.92 0.59
CA ARG A 86 4.11 -21.93 1.57
C ARG A 86 4.98 -21.92 2.83
N VAL A 87 4.39 -22.35 3.94
CA VAL A 87 5.07 -22.49 5.24
C VAL A 87 6.40 -23.24 5.11
N GLY A 88 7.42 -22.73 5.79
CA GLY A 88 8.78 -23.28 5.72
C GLY A 88 9.87 -22.23 5.70
N THR A 89 11.12 -22.71 5.74
CA THR A 89 12.30 -21.84 5.65
C THR A 89 12.65 -21.59 4.20
N HIS A 90 12.65 -20.32 3.80
CA HIS A 90 13.00 -19.90 2.45
C HIS A 90 14.29 -19.09 2.47
N LYS A 91 15.15 -19.36 1.48
CA LYS A 91 16.34 -18.55 1.20
C LYS A 91 16.05 -17.73 -0.05
N TYR A 92 16.17 -16.41 0.08
CA TYR A 92 16.11 -15.48 -1.03
C TYR A 92 17.47 -14.83 -1.24
N ASP A 93 17.74 -14.52 -2.50
CA ASP A 93 18.90 -13.80 -2.93
C ASP A 93 18.46 -12.44 -3.45
N VAL A 94 19.03 -11.40 -2.85
CA VAL A 94 18.90 -10.01 -3.29
C VAL A 94 20.12 -9.69 -4.12
N ALA A 95 19.91 -9.29 -5.38
CA ALA A 95 20.97 -8.77 -6.24
C ALA A 95 20.66 -7.31 -6.59
N ILE A 96 21.58 -6.42 -6.24
CA ILE A 96 21.55 -5.01 -6.59
C ILE A 96 22.53 -4.83 -7.74
N LYS A 97 22.03 -4.42 -8.91
CA LYS A 97 22.82 -4.25 -10.13
C LYS A 97 22.76 -2.82 -10.64
N SER A 98 23.90 -2.28 -11.04
CA SER A 98 23.94 -0.97 -11.67
C SER A 98 23.53 -1.10 -13.14
N ALA A 99 22.68 -0.20 -13.63
CA ALA A 99 22.33 -0.15 -15.05
C ALA A 99 23.39 0.55 -15.91
N ASN A 100 24.34 1.25 -15.27
CA ASN A 100 25.21 2.22 -15.92
C ASN A 100 26.70 1.93 -15.74
N TYR A 101 27.07 1.25 -14.65
CA TYR A 101 28.45 0.90 -14.35
C TYR A 101 28.60 -0.61 -14.22
N LEU A 102 29.77 -1.12 -14.58
CA LEU A 102 30.11 -2.53 -14.44
C LEU A 102 30.95 -2.73 -13.18
N GLY A 103 30.71 -3.83 -12.46
CA GLY A 103 31.51 -4.22 -11.29
C GLY A 103 31.09 -3.57 -9.97
N LEU A 104 29.94 -2.88 -9.94
CA LEU A 104 29.33 -2.36 -8.71
C LEU A 104 28.14 -3.21 -8.25
N ASP A 105 28.05 -4.45 -8.71
CA ASP A 105 26.97 -5.35 -8.38
C ASP A 105 27.17 -5.92 -6.97
N HIS A 106 26.09 -5.96 -6.19
CA HIS A 106 26.08 -6.52 -4.84
C HIS A 106 25.06 -7.64 -4.75
N GLU A 107 25.45 -8.77 -4.19
CA GLU A 107 24.56 -9.91 -3.94
C GLU A 107 24.56 -10.22 -2.43
N ALA A 108 23.38 -10.46 -1.88
CA ALA A 108 23.18 -10.84 -0.48
C ALA A 108 22.11 -11.92 -0.36
N SER A 109 22.39 -12.97 0.40
CA SER A 109 21.43 -14.04 0.68
C SER A 109 20.77 -13.80 2.04
N ILE A 110 19.44 -13.89 2.08
CA ILE A 110 18.62 -13.68 3.27
C ILE A 110 17.77 -14.93 3.48
N SER A 111 17.76 -15.45 4.70
CA SER A 111 16.89 -16.56 5.10
C SER A 111 15.82 -16.08 6.04
N PHE A 112 14.56 -16.46 5.78
CA PHE A 112 13.44 -16.19 6.67
C PHE A 112 12.54 -17.42 6.73
N THR A 113 11.89 -17.60 7.88
CA THR A 113 11.00 -18.73 8.14
C THR A 113 9.58 -18.22 8.11
N VAL A 114 8.78 -18.75 7.18
CA VAL A 114 7.34 -18.46 7.09
C VAL A 114 6.63 -19.40 8.04
N VAL A 115 6.07 -18.81 9.09
CA VAL A 115 5.29 -19.50 10.12
C VAL A 115 3.83 -19.63 9.64
N PRO A 116 3.15 -20.77 9.85
CA PRO A 116 1.73 -20.92 9.55
C PRO A 116 0.86 -19.90 10.30
N GLU A 117 -0.25 -19.52 9.68
CA GLU A 117 -1.24 -18.58 10.24
C GLU A 117 -1.78 -19.02 11.61
N ALA A 118 -1.77 -20.32 11.90
CA ALA A 118 -2.17 -20.88 13.20
C ALA A 118 -1.25 -20.48 14.37
N GLU A 119 -0.01 -20.05 14.08
CA GLU A 119 1.02 -19.73 15.08
C GLU A 119 1.49 -18.26 14.95
N VAL A 120 0.97 -17.52 13.96
CA VAL A 120 1.02 -16.05 13.98
C VAL A 120 0.19 -15.64 15.18
N THR A 121 0.87 -15.12 16.22
CA THR A 121 0.22 -14.53 17.39
C THR A 121 -0.83 -13.57 16.87
N LYS A 122 -2.11 -13.94 17.00
CA LYS A 122 -3.23 -13.06 16.70
C LYS A 122 -2.90 -11.78 17.45
N MET A 123 -2.67 -10.68 16.72
CA MET A 123 -2.62 -9.38 17.36
C MET A 123 -3.95 -9.25 18.06
N GLU A 124 -3.94 -9.37 19.39
CA GLU A 124 -5.10 -9.09 20.20
C GLU A 124 -5.53 -7.68 19.81
N ALA A 125 -6.78 -7.53 19.39
CA ALA A 125 -7.35 -6.21 19.16
C ALA A 125 -7.07 -5.36 20.39
N HIS A 126 -6.62 -4.12 20.17
CA HIS A 126 -6.38 -3.22 21.30
C HIS A 126 -7.70 -3.11 22.08
N PRO A 127 -7.70 -3.15 23.43
CA PRO A 127 -8.93 -3.11 24.22
C PRO A 127 -9.85 -1.94 23.83
N ASP A 128 -9.26 -0.78 23.52
CA ASP A 128 -9.97 0.41 23.04
C ASP A 128 -10.76 0.19 21.73
N ASP A 129 -10.31 -0.69 20.83
CA ASP A 129 -11.04 -1.01 19.58
C ASP A 129 -12.26 -1.91 19.88
N LEU A 130 -12.18 -2.73 20.93
CA LEU A 130 -13.25 -3.65 21.35
C LEU A 130 -14.38 -2.93 22.11
N GLU A 131 -14.06 -1.77 22.70
CA GLU A 131 -15.00 -0.86 23.35
C GLU A 131 -15.74 0.00 22.34
N LEU A 132 -15.08 0.47 21.28
CA LEU A 132 -15.69 1.26 20.20
C LEU A 132 -16.79 0.49 19.44
N ASP A 133 -16.66 -0.83 19.30
CA ASP A 133 -17.70 -1.68 18.70
C ASP A 133 -18.96 -1.82 19.60
N GLN A 134 -18.84 -1.50 20.89
CA GLN A 134 -19.95 -1.48 21.84
C GLN A 134 -20.58 -0.09 21.99
N GLU A 135 -19.94 0.95 21.45
CA GLU A 135 -20.52 2.28 21.43
C GLU A 135 -21.60 2.36 20.36
N PRO A 136 -22.79 2.89 20.69
CA PRO A 136 -23.84 3.10 19.70
C PRO A 136 -23.29 4.01 18.62
N THR A 137 -23.38 3.57 17.36
CA THR A 137 -22.81 4.34 16.27
C THR A 137 -23.48 5.71 16.19
N LEU A 138 -22.77 6.73 15.71
CA LEU A 138 -23.31 8.09 15.59
C LEU A 138 -24.59 8.14 14.73
N PHE A 139 -24.76 7.18 13.81
CA PHE A 139 -25.99 6.99 13.04
C PHE A 139 -27.15 6.42 13.89
N GLU A 140 -26.85 5.50 14.82
CA GLU A 140 -27.82 4.90 15.73
C GLU A 140 -28.37 5.92 16.72
N GLN A 141 -27.51 6.75 17.32
CA GLN A 141 -27.94 7.86 18.18
C GLN A 141 -28.84 8.86 17.45
N MET A 142 -28.57 9.12 16.17
CA MET A 142 -29.34 10.06 15.37
C MET A 142 -30.74 9.51 15.03
N MET A 143 -30.89 8.20 14.81
CA MET A 143 -32.20 7.55 14.66
C MET A 143 -32.98 7.51 15.97
N VAL A 144 -32.33 7.20 17.11
CA VAL A 144 -32.99 7.17 18.41
C VAL A 144 -33.55 8.56 18.78
N ASN A 145 -32.76 9.61 18.58
CA ASN A 145 -33.25 10.99 18.79
C ASN A 145 -34.40 11.39 17.85
N HIS A 146 -34.47 10.80 16.65
CA HIS A 146 -35.56 11.09 15.70
C HIS A 146 -36.83 10.29 15.99
N ILE A 147 -36.70 9.14 16.65
CA ILE A 147 -37.84 8.32 17.09
C ILE A 147 -38.45 8.93 18.35
N GLU A 148 -37.65 9.36 19.33
CA GLU A 148 -38.16 9.98 20.58
C GLU A 148 -38.90 11.30 20.36
N GLU A 149 -38.62 12.06 19.29
CA GLU A 149 -39.37 13.28 18.96
C GLU A 149 -40.74 13.01 18.30
N ASP A 150 -41.01 11.80 17.79
CA ASP A 150 -42.23 11.48 17.04
C ASP A 150 -43.19 10.51 17.78
N THR A 151 -42.90 10.10 19.04
CA THR A 151 -43.80 9.19 19.82
C THR A 151 -44.73 9.89 20.82
N SER A 152 -45.07 11.16 20.61
CA SER A 152 -46.14 11.80 21.37
C SER A 152 -47.47 11.72 20.61
N ASP A 153 -48.24 10.68 20.96
CA ASP A 153 -49.71 10.61 20.94
C ASP A 153 -50.41 10.22 19.63
N GLU A 154 -50.85 8.95 19.55
CA GLU A 154 -52.23 8.58 19.18
C GLU A 154 -52.45 7.06 19.43
N GLU A 155 -53.20 6.73 20.48
CA GLU A 155 -53.79 5.39 20.68
C GLU A 155 -55.07 5.27 19.84
N GLU A 156 -55.20 4.23 19.01
CA GLU A 156 -56.49 3.65 18.65
C GLU A 156 -56.35 2.14 18.39
N ASP A 157 -57.08 1.39 19.21
CA ASP A 157 -57.34 -0.05 19.22
C ASP A 157 -58.29 -0.42 18.07
N ASP A 158 -58.01 -1.51 17.34
CA ASP A 158 -59.04 -2.34 16.73
C ASP A 158 -58.45 -3.69 16.27
N GLU A 159 -58.81 -4.74 17.00
CA GLU A 159 -58.69 -6.14 16.64
C GLU A 159 -59.52 -6.46 15.38
N ASP A 160 -58.92 -7.10 14.37
CA ASP A 160 -59.66 -8.08 13.58
C ASP A 160 -58.73 -9.12 12.94
N GLY A 161 -59.02 -10.39 13.24
CA GLY A 161 -58.24 -11.53 12.79
C GLY A 161 -58.75 -12.13 11.48
N GLU A 162 -57.83 -12.54 10.62
CA GLU A 162 -58.11 -13.62 9.66
C GLU A 162 -56.85 -14.44 9.38
N ALA A 163 -56.87 -15.68 9.86
CA ALA A 163 -55.89 -16.70 9.55
C ALA A 163 -56.25 -17.38 8.22
N ALA A 164 -55.32 -17.38 7.26
CA ALA A 164 -55.32 -18.35 6.17
C ALA A 164 -53.88 -18.73 5.81
N ALA A 165 -53.50 -19.93 6.22
CA ALA A 165 -52.27 -20.62 5.86
C ALA A 165 -52.29 -21.09 4.40
N ALA A 166 -51.15 -21.02 3.71
CA ALA A 166 -50.79 -22.00 2.68
C ALA A 166 -49.27 -21.97 2.42
N ALA A 167 -48.68 -23.16 2.44
CA ALA A 167 -47.27 -23.48 2.28
C ALA A 167 -46.81 -23.47 0.80
N ALA A 168 -45.52 -23.24 0.60
CA ALA A 168 -44.67 -23.85 -0.45
C ALA A 168 -43.21 -23.50 -0.10
N ASP A 169 -42.39 -24.43 0.36
CA ASP A 169 -41.67 -25.43 -0.46
C ASP A 169 -40.48 -24.79 -1.20
N GLY A 170 -39.28 -25.18 -0.79
CA GLY A 170 -38.00 -24.65 -1.25
C GLY A 170 -36.88 -25.55 -0.73
N ASP A 171 -36.95 -26.79 -1.20
CA ASP A 171 -36.09 -27.94 -0.96
C ASP A 171 -34.58 -27.65 -1.08
N ILE A 172 -33.82 -28.30 -0.21
CA ILE A 172 -32.36 -28.33 -0.17
C ILE A 172 -31.91 -29.39 -1.17
N VAL A 173 -31.10 -29.01 -2.16
CA VAL A 173 -30.36 -29.97 -2.98
C VAL A 173 -28.90 -29.93 -2.53
N GLU A 174 -28.53 -30.89 -1.70
CA GLU A 174 -27.14 -31.37 -1.61
C GLU A 174 -26.89 -32.25 -2.85
N GLU A 175 -26.00 -31.80 -3.74
CA GLU A 175 -25.36 -32.70 -4.72
C GLU A 175 -24.06 -33.22 -4.10
N ASP A 176 -24.14 -34.42 -3.53
CA ASP A 176 -23.04 -35.36 -3.43
C ASP A 176 -22.68 -35.83 -4.86
N ASP A 177 -21.46 -35.55 -5.29
CA ASP A 177 -20.86 -36.09 -6.52
C ASP A 177 -19.79 -37.12 -6.09
N ASP A 178 -20.23 -38.37 -5.92
CA ASP A 178 -19.42 -39.56 -5.72
C ASP A 178 -19.35 -40.39 -7.02
N GLU A 179 -18.13 -40.88 -7.30
CA GLU A 179 -17.72 -42.03 -8.12
C GLU A 179 -17.73 -41.94 -9.68
N ASP A 180 -16.54 -41.85 -10.29
CA ASP A 180 -15.73 -43.00 -10.78
C ASP A 180 -14.39 -42.55 -11.43
#